data_AF-E4Y153-F1
#
_entry.id   AF-E4Y153-F1
#
_cell.length_a   1.000
_cell.length_b   1.000
_cell.length_c   1.000
_cell.angle_alpha   90.00
_cell.angle_beta   90.00
_cell.angle_gamma   90.00
#
_symmetry.space_group_name_H-M   'P 1'
#
loop_
_entity.id
_entity.type
_entity.pdbx_description
1 polymer ?
#
loop_
_entity_poly.entity_id
_entity_poly.type
_entity_poly.pdbx_seq_one_letter_code
_entity_poly.pdbx_strand_id
1 'polypeptide(L)'
;MLTEFCFLAALTLNEHERAVLRTEIDEWVKYFLPKLERESTRTEKCRLIASVERHDFGYYNNARDWRFCKFVGKNGIIFNEWKKELEKFKITSFQKKILRRNPTLENVFLGRSEIKEETGFWKLNDELKNKIISEGGEAVIFLEKFGNLKAAVRIHLFDAFLFTTNFGANELKWKTNLISAEDRIRDDKAVVPIHENVVKNYANVELFQNDDENEEDCLGWD
;
A
#
# COMPACT_ATOMS: atom_id res chain seq x y z
N MET A 1 -23.15 -6.54 -20.66
CA MET A 1 -23.78 -7.71 -20.02
C MET A 1 -22.68 -8.76 -19.87
N LEU A 2 -22.00 -8.76 -18.73
CA LEU A 2 -20.81 -9.56 -18.40
C LEU A 2 -21.23 -10.92 -17.82
N THR A 3 -21.86 -11.77 -18.63
CA THR A 3 -22.36 -13.08 -18.18
C THR A 3 -21.26 -14.11 -17.91
N GLU A 4 -19.99 -13.80 -18.18
CA GLU A 4 -18.91 -14.79 -18.14
C GLU A 4 -17.68 -14.31 -17.36
N PHE A 5 -17.88 -13.70 -16.18
CA PHE A 5 -16.82 -13.65 -15.15
C PHE A 5 -16.48 -15.05 -14.56
N CYS A 6 -16.94 -16.13 -15.21
CA CYS A 6 -17.01 -17.47 -14.65
C CYS A 6 -15.72 -18.31 -14.77
N PHE A 7 -14.62 -17.82 -15.35
CA PHE A 7 -13.38 -18.62 -15.46
C PHE A 7 -12.06 -17.88 -15.21
N LEU A 8 -12.09 -16.66 -14.67
CA LEU A 8 -10.93 -15.77 -14.66
C LEU A 8 -9.92 -16.04 -13.55
N ALA A 9 -9.12 -17.09 -13.64
CA ALA A 9 -7.73 -16.86 -13.23
C ALA A 9 -7.15 -15.85 -14.24
N ALA A 10 -6.65 -14.69 -13.80
CA ALA A 10 -6.07 -13.67 -14.69
C ALA A 10 -4.99 -14.22 -15.67
N LEU A 11 -4.50 -15.43 -15.38
CA LEU A 11 -3.60 -16.28 -16.15
C LEU A 11 -4.17 -16.81 -17.49
N THR A 12 -5.50 -16.91 -17.67
CA THR A 12 -6.12 -17.42 -18.91
C THR A 12 -6.69 -16.32 -19.80
N LEU A 13 -6.57 -15.06 -19.38
CA LEU A 13 -7.10 -13.92 -20.10
C LEU A 13 -6.19 -13.46 -21.25
N ASN A 14 -6.79 -13.16 -22.39
CA ASN A 14 -6.10 -12.44 -23.47
C ASN A 14 -5.95 -10.94 -23.14
N GLU A 15 -5.17 -10.21 -23.93
CA GLU A 15 -4.86 -8.79 -23.69
C GLU A 15 -6.10 -7.90 -23.61
N HIS A 16 -7.09 -8.15 -24.47
CA HIS A 16 -8.33 -7.38 -24.49
C HIS A 16 -9.16 -7.62 -23.22
N GLU A 17 -9.32 -8.88 -22.83
CA GLU A 17 -10.06 -9.24 -21.62
C GLU A 17 -9.37 -8.73 -20.35
N ARG A 18 -8.02 -8.75 -20.31
CA ARG A 18 -7.24 -8.13 -19.23
C ARG A 18 -7.49 -6.63 -19.15
N ALA A 19 -7.54 -5.93 -20.29
CA ALA A 19 -7.84 -4.50 -20.31
C ALA A 19 -9.24 -4.21 -19.75
N VAL A 20 -10.26 -4.99 -20.16
CA VAL A 20 -11.63 -4.86 -19.63
C VAL A 20 -11.66 -5.12 -18.13
N LEU A 21 -11.03 -6.19 -17.65
CA LEU A 21 -10.96 -6.49 -16.22
C LEU A 21 -10.30 -5.36 -15.42
N ARG A 22 -9.20 -4.81 -15.93
CA ARG A 22 -8.51 -3.68 -15.31
C ARG A 22 -9.45 -2.47 -15.19
N THR A 23 -10.19 -2.13 -16.24
CA THR A 23 -11.17 -1.02 -16.20
C THR A 23 -12.28 -1.24 -15.18
N GLU A 24 -12.80 -2.46 -15.06
CA GLU A 24 -13.82 -2.78 -14.06
C GLU A 24 -13.28 -2.65 -12.62
N ILE A 25 -12.05 -3.09 -12.37
CA ILE A 25 -11.38 -2.92 -11.08
C ILE A 25 -11.14 -1.42 -10.82
N ASP A 26 -10.61 -0.68 -11.78
CA ASP A 26 -10.32 0.76 -11.61
C ASP A 26 -11.58 1.56 -11.29
N GLU A 27 -12.71 1.27 -11.97
CA GLU A 27 -13.99 1.91 -11.64
C GLU A 27 -14.48 1.49 -10.25
N TRP A 28 -14.34 0.22 -9.87
CA TRP A 28 -14.68 -0.21 -8.51
C TRP A 28 -13.84 0.52 -7.45
N VAL A 29 -12.51 0.58 -7.60
CA VAL A 29 -11.57 1.25 -6.69
C VAL A 29 -11.99 2.71 -6.48
N LYS A 30 -12.28 3.42 -7.57
CA LYS A 30 -12.73 4.82 -7.57
C LYS A 30 -13.96 5.07 -6.71
N TYR A 31 -14.93 4.16 -6.69
CA TYR A 31 -16.12 4.28 -5.85
C TYR A 31 -15.96 3.67 -4.46
N PHE A 32 -15.03 2.73 -4.31
CA PHE A 32 -14.78 2.02 -3.06
C PHE A 32 -13.91 2.81 -2.09
N LEU A 33 -12.76 3.34 -2.55
CA LEU A 33 -11.81 4.07 -1.70
C LEU A 33 -12.44 5.22 -0.91
N PRO A 34 -13.34 6.06 -1.46
CA PRO A 34 -13.97 7.14 -0.70
C PRO A 34 -14.88 6.66 0.44
N LYS A 35 -15.28 5.38 0.46
CA LYS A 35 -16.10 4.79 1.55
C LYS A 35 -15.24 4.35 2.74
N LEU A 36 -13.92 4.29 2.57
CA LEU A 36 -12.99 3.90 3.60
C LEU A 36 -12.64 5.11 4.46
N GLU A 37 -12.88 4.96 5.76
CA GLU A 37 -12.43 5.90 6.78
C GLU A 37 -11.79 5.11 7.90
N ARG A 38 -10.72 5.67 8.48
CA ARG A 38 -10.00 5.06 9.58
C ARG A 38 -9.48 6.12 10.55
N GLU A 39 -9.44 5.76 11.84
CA GLU A 39 -8.70 6.53 12.83
C GLU A 39 -7.22 6.13 12.84
N SER A 40 -6.34 7.10 13.05
CA SER A 40 -4.91 6.83 13.21
C SER A 40 -4.39 7.48 14.47
N THR A 41 -3.78 6.64 15.31
CA THR A 41 -3.17 7.02 16.59
C THR A 41 -1.70 7.43 16.44
N ARG A 42 -1.08 7.11 15.28
CA ARG A 42 0.29 7.53 15.00
C ARG A 42 0.41 9.05 14.93
N THR A 43 1.52 9.58 15.44
CA THR A 43 1.87 11.01 15.27
C THR A 43 2.58 11.24 13.94
N GLU A 44 2.69 12.49 13.49
CA GLU A 44 3.50 12.83 12.31
C GLU A 44 4.94 12.33 12.42
N LYS A 45 5.54 12.44 13.61
CA LYS A 45 6.86 11.87 13.89
C LYS A 45 6.89 10.37 13.66
N CYS A 46 5.93 9.64 14.22
CA CYS A 46 5.83 8.20 14.04
C CYS A 46 5.67 7.82 12.55
N ARG A 47 4.80 8.53 11.81
CA ARG A 47 4.56 8.31 10.37
C ARG A 47 5.80 8.58 9.53
N LEU A 48 6.49 9.67 9.82
CA LEU A 48 7.73 10.03 9.12
C LEU A 48 8.79 8.94 9.28
N ILE A 49 8.97 8.40 10.48
CA ILE A 49 9.93 7.33 10.74
C ILE A 49 9.48 6.03 10.08
N ALA A 50 8.21 5.65 10.21
CA ALA A 50 7.64 4.45 9.59
C ALA A 50 7.74 4.48 8.06
N SER A 51 7.64 5.66 7.42
CA SER A 51 7.81 5.78 5.97
C SER A 51 9.20 5.37 5.49
N VAL A 52 10.23 5.43 6.35
CA VAL A 52 11.59 4.97 6.01
C VAL A 52 11.67 3.44 6.00
N GLU A 53 10.73 2.71 6.62
CA GLU A 53 10.68 1.24 6.51
C GLU A 53 10.31 0.77 5.10
N ARG A 54 9.72 1.65 4.28
CA ARG A 54 9.41 1.40 2.86
C ARG A 54 10.52 1.87 1.91
N HIS A 55 11.56 2.50 2.43
CA HIS A 55 12.71 2.92 1.63
C HIS A 55 13.41 1.69 1.06
N ASP A 56 13.79 1.74 -0.22
CA ASP A 56 14.60 0.70 -0.84
C ASP A 56 16.07 0.90 -0.47
N PHE A 57 16.55 0.11 0.49
CA PHE A 57 17.92 0.19 0.99
C PHE A 57 18.90 -0.34 -0.05
N GLY A 58 19.89 0.47 -0.44
CA GLY A 58 20.90 0.07 -1.41
C GLY A 58 21.71 -1.17 -0.98
N TYR A 59 21.82 -1.43 0.32
CA TYR A 59 22.38 -2.66 0.86
C TYR A 59 21.52 -3.23 1.99
N TYR A 60 21.26 -4.54 1.96
CA TYR A 60 20.49 -5.24 3.01
C TYR A 60 21.06 -5.02 4.44
N ASN A 61 22.38 -4.85 4.57
CA ASN A 61 23.02 -4.55 5.85
C ASN A 61 22.61 -3.17 6.39
N ASN A 62 22.35 -2.19 5.52
CA ASN A 62 21.89 -0.86 5.96
C ASN A 62 20.51 -0.95 6.61
N ALA A 63 19.60 -1.74 6.04
CA ALA A 63 18.28 -1.99 6.62
C ALA A 63 18.38 -2.65 8.02
N ARG A 64 19.29 -3.62 8.15
CA ARG A 64 19.55 -4.32 9.43
C ARG A 64 20.12 -3.36 10.48
N ASP A 65 21.08 -2.55 10.09
CA ASP A 65 21.87 -1.72 11.00
C ASP A 65 21.20 -0.36 11.29
N TRP A 66 20.15 0.02 10.55
CA TRP A 66 19.41 1.25 10.76
C TRP A 66 18.81 1.36 12.16
N ARG A 67 19.13 2.46 12.85
CA ARG A 67 18.58 2.84 14.16
C ARG A 67 18.04 4.26 14.22
N PHE A 68 18.60 5.18 13.45
CA PHE A 68 18.14 6.57 13.39
C PHE A 68 17.99 7.04 11.95
N CYS A 69 17.09 7.97 11.72
CA CYS A 69 17.04 8.74 10.48
C CYS A 69 17.07 10.25 10.78
N LYS A 70 17.42 11.03 9.76
CA LYS A 70 17.42 12.49 9.79
C LYS A 70 17.00 13.01 8.43
N PHE A 71 16.17 14.05 8.40
CA PHE A 71 15.73 14.70 7.17
C PHE A 71 16.39 16.06 7.08
N VAL A 72 17.09 16.33 5.96
CA VAL A 72 17.85 17.56 5.74
C VAL A 72 17.58 18.06 4.33
N GLY A 73 16.81 19.15 4.20
CA GLY A 73 16.43 19.70 2.90
C GLY A 73 15.64 18.68 2.07
N LYS A 74 16.19 18.25 0.93
CA LYS A 74 15.55 17.29 0.01
C LYS A 74 15.97 15.84 0.24
N ASN A 75 16.77 15.57 1.26
CA ASN A 75 17.36 14.25 1.50
C ASN A 75 17.01 13.72 2.89
N GLY A 76 16.82 12.41 2.96
CA GLY A 76 16.83 11.64 4.19
C GLY A 76 18.18 10.94 4.34
N ILE A 77 18.59 10.74 5.59
CA ILE A 77 19.86 10.11 5.93
C ILE A 77 19.58 9.04 6.99
N ILE A 78 20.13 7.85 6.77
CA ILE A 78 19.98 6.68 7.64
C ILE A 78 21.28 6.50 8.43
N PHE A 79 21.15 6.19 9.72
CA PHE A 79 22.29 6.00 10.62
C PHE A 79 22.15 4.73 11.45
N ASN A 80 23.29 4.17 11.83
CA ASN A 80 23.36 3.06 12.80
C ASN A 80 23.29 3.52 14.26
N GLU A 81 23.45 2.58 15.20
CA GLU A 81 23.42 2.84 16.64
C GLU A 81 24.47 3.86 17.12
N TRP A 82 25.62 3.92 16.46
CA TRP A 82 26.69 4.88 16.75
C TRP A 82 26.53 6.21 16.00
N LYS A 83 25.36 6.44 15.38
CA LYS A 83 25.07 7.62 14.54
C LYS A 83 26.05 7.80 13.38
N LYS A 84 26.66 6.72 12.89
CA LYS A 84 27.42 6.75 11.64
C LYS A 84 26.44 6.69 10.48
N GLU A 85 26.65 7.56 9.49
CA GLU A 85 25.87 7.58 8.26
C GLU A 85 26.03 6.25 7.51
N LEU A 86 24.90 5.63 7.16
CA LEU A 86 24.84 4.41 6.36
C LEU A 86 24.46 4.71 4.92
N GLU A 87 23.45 5.56 4.73
CA GLU A 87 22.84 5.79 3.43
C GLU A 87 22.15 7.16 3.37
N LYS A 88 22.15 7.76 2.18
CA LYS A 88 21.35 8.95 1.86
C LYS A 88 20.30 8.58 0.81
N PHE A 89 19.12 9.15 0.94
CA PHE A 89 18.02 8.94 0.01
C PHE A 89 17.27 10.24 -0.28
N LYS A 90 16.59 10.29 -1.43
CA LYS A 90 15.70 11.39 -1.80
C LYS A 90 14.38 11.22 -1.05
N ILE A 91 13.91 12.28 -0.39
CA ILE A 91 12.66 12.18 0.38
C ILE A 91 11.44 12.12 -0.56
N THR A 92 10.45 11.31 -0.18
CA THR A 92 9.22 11.10 -0.95
C THR A 92 8.28 12.30 -0.84
N SER A 93 7.29 12.40 -1.74
CA SER A 93 6.27 13.46 -1.65
C SER A 93 5.48 13.40 -0.34
N PHE A 94 5.23 12.18 0.16
CA PHE A 94 4.61 11.93 1.45
C PHE A 94 5.45 12.47 2.62
N GLN A 95 6.75 12.16 2.65
CA GLN A 95 7.67 12.66 3.66
C GLN A 95 7.78 14.19 3.64
N LYS A 96 7.84 14.82 2.45
CA LYS A 96 7.81 16.28 2.30
C LYS A 96 6.55 16.89 2.90
N LYS A 97 5.38 16.26 2.69
CA LYS A 97 4.12 16.75 3.22
C LYS A 97 4.09 16.71 4.75
N ILE A 98 4.60 15.63 5.35
CA ILE A 98 4.73 15.53 6.82
C ILE A 98 5.67 16.62 7.36
N LEU A 99 6.85 16.78 6.75
CA LEU A 99 7.83 17.79 7.17
C LEU A 99 7.30 19.24 7.03
N ARG A 100 6.50 19.52 5.99
CA ARG A 100 5.83 20.83 5.83
C ARG A 100 4.81 21.11 6.93
N ARG A 101 4.06 20.09 7.37
CA ARG A 101 3.09 20.21 8.46
C ARG A 101 3.79 20.34 9.81
N ASN A 102 4.96 19.71 9.97
CA ASN A 102 5.73 19.74 11.19
C ASN A 102 7.24 19.95 10.97
N PRO A 103 7.67 21.20 10.78
CA PRO A 103 9.08 21.53 10.52
C PRO A 103 10.02 21.19 11.67
N THR A 104 9.51 20.96 12.89
CA THR A 104 10.34 20.59 14.05
C THR A 104 10.99 19.21 13.92
N LEU A 105 10.50 18.39 12.98
CA LEU A 105 11.07 17.08 12.64
C LEU A 105 12.23 17.17 11.65
N GLU A 106 12.49 18.36 11.09
CA GLU A 106 13.63 18.57 10.19
C GLU A 106 14.93 18.73 10.99
N ASN A 107 16.03 18.22 10.43
CA ASN A 107 17.39 18.35 10.96
C ASN A 107 17.58 17.83 12.41
N VAL A 108 16.73 16.90 12.85
CA VAL A 108 16.84 16.20 14.14
C VAL A 108 17.01 14.69 13.95
N PHE A 109 17.65 14.01 14.91
CA PHE A 109 17.71 12.55 14.91
C PHE A 109 16.37 11.98 15.38
N LEU A 110 15.81 11.09 14.56
CA LEU A 110 14.58 10.37 14.84
C LEU A 110 14.91 8.89 14.97
N GLY A 111 14.56 8.28 16.11
CA GLY A 111 14.88 6.88 16.40
C GLY A 111 13.85 5.93 15.80
N ARG A 112 14.31 4.83 15.19
CA ARG A 112 13.43 3.78 14.68
C ARG A 112 12.53 3.20 15.79
N SER A 113 13.04 3.08 17.00
CA SER A 113 12.29 2.62 18.18
C SER A 113 11.14 3.54 18.61
N GLU A 114 11.04 4.73 18.02
CA GLU A 114 9.95 5.67 18.29
C GLU A 114 8.71 5.40 17.46
N ILE A 115 8.77 4.45 16.51
CA ILE A 115 7.58 3.90 15.84
C ILE A 115 6.69 3.26 16.91
N LYS A 116 5.42 3.66 16.89
CA LYS A 116 4.37 3.12 17.76
C LYS A 116 3.43 2.24 16.95
N GLU A 117 2.94 1.20 17.61
CA GLU A 117 1.87 0.37 17.10
C GLU A 117 0.64 1.23 16.75
N GLU A 118 0.00 0.92 15.63
CA GLU A 118 -1.23 1.59 15.23
C GLU A 118 -2.42 0.86 15.86
N THR A 119 -3.18 1.57 16.69
CA THR A 119 -4.33 1.02 17.43
C THR A 119 -5.66 1.65 17.04
N GLY A 120 -5.67 2.53 16.03
CA GLY A 120 -6.89 3.10 15.48
C GLY A 120 -7.74 2.05 14.76
N PHE A 121 -9.03 2.32 14.64
CA PHE A 121 -10.02 1.38 14.08
C PHE A 121 -10.63 1.88 12.78
N TRP A 122 -11.15 0.97 11.97
CA TRP A 122 -11.87 1.34 10.75
C TRP A 122 -13.26 1.91 11.08
N LYS A 123 -13.60 3.02 10.45
CA LYS A 123 -14.91 3.69 10.55
C LYS A 123 -15.81 3.29 9.40
N LEU A 124 -16.19 2.03 9.38
CA LEU A 124 -16.98 1.46 8.30
C LEU A 124 -18.47 1.78 8.48
N ASN A 125 -19.11 2.18 7.39
CA ASN A 125 -20.56 2.34 7.34
C ASN A 125 -21.27 0.97 7.38
N ASP A 126 -22.60 0.98 7.52
CA ASP A 126 -23.38 -0.26 7.64
C ASP A 126 -23.29 -1.14 6.38
N GLU A 127 -23.15 -0.53 5.20
CA GLU A 127 -22.94 -1.25 3.93
C GLU A 127 -21.68 -2.12 4.00
N LEU A 128 -20.55 -1.53 4.38
CA LEU A 128 -19.26 -2.21 4.44
C LEU A 128 -19.19 -3.20 5.60
N LYS A 129 -19.75 -2.84 6.78
CA LYS A 129 -19.80 -3.75 7.94
C LYS A 129 -20.48 -5.08 7.64
N ASN A 130 -21.54 -5.07 6.84
CA ASN A 130 -22.26 -6.28 6.44
C ASN A 130 -21.46 -7.17 5.47
N LYS A 131 -20.39 -6.65 4.87
CA LYS A 131 -19.51 -7.38 3.95
C LYS A 131 -18.18 -7.81 4.59
N ILE A 132 -17.88 -7.40 5.82
CA ILE A 132 -16.61 -7.73 6.47
C ILE A 132 -16.52 -9.25 6.66
N ILE A 133 -15.39 -9.81 6.20
CA ILE A 133 -14.96 -11.17 6.54
C ILE A 133 -14.10 -11.12 7.81
N SER A 134 -13.16 -10.19 7.86
CA SER A 134 -12.23 -10.03 8.99
C SER A 134 -11.66 -8.61 9.02
N GLU A 135 -11.37 -8.12 10.23
CA GLU A 135 -10.70 -6.83 10.48
C GLU A 135 -9.59 -7.05 11.50
N GLY A 136 -8.41 -6.47 11.29
CA GLY A 136 -7.32 -6.56 12.26
C GLY A 136 -6.09 -5.74 11.88
N GLY A 137 -5.54 -5.01 12.86
CA GLY A 137 -4.36 -4.17 12.67
C GLY A 137 -4.55 -3.19 11.51
N GLU A 138 -3.67 -3.26 10.52
CA GLU A 138 -3.62 -2.38 9.34
C GLU A 138 -4.43 -2.90 8.14
N ALA A 139 -5.16 -4.02 8.29
CA ALA A 139 -5.91 -4.63 7.20
C ALA A 139 -7.39 -4.87 7.53
N VAL A 140 -8.22 -4.82 6.48
CA VAL A 140 -9.62 -5.24 6.52
C VAL A 140 -9.94 -6.04 5.26
N ILE A 141 -10.75 -7.09 5.43
CA ILE A 141 -11.12 -8.01 4.35
C ILE A 141 -12.63 -7.95 4.14
N PHE A 142 -13.05 -7.69 2.90
CA PHE A 142 -14.44 -7.63 2.49
C PHE A 142 -14.79 -8.76 1.53
N LEU A 143 -16.03 -9.21 1.57
CA LEU A 143 -16.62 -10.05 0.52
C LEU A 143 -17.25 -9.14 -0.53
N GLU A 144 -16.65 -9.08 -1.71
CA GLU A 144 -17.18 -8.34 -2.85
C GLU A 144 -17.63 -9.28 -3.98
N LYS A 145 -18.54 -8.77 -4.81
CA LYS A 145 -19.08 -9.49 -5.96
C LYS A 145 -18.85 -8.70 -7.25
N PHE A 146 -18.02 -9.24 -8.13
CA PHE A 146 -17.72 -8.71 -9.45
C PHE A 146 -18.43 -9.56 -10.50
N GLY A 147 -19.59 -9.11 -10.99
CA GLY A 147 -20.43 -9.92 -11.88
C GLY A 147 -20.86 -11.23 -11.19
N ASN A 148 -20.42 -12.39 -11.71
CA ASN A 148 -20.67 -13.70 -11.09
C ASN A 148 -19.56 -14.15 -10.12
N LEU A 149 -18.43 -13.46 -10.09
CA LEU A 149 -17.31 -13.77 -9.21
C LEU A 149 -17.56 -13.20 -7.82
N LYS A 150 -17.47 -14.05 -6.79
CA LYS A 150 -17.34 -13.61 -5.40
C LYS A 150 -15.87 -13.66 -5.02
N ALA A 151 -15.33 -12.57 -4.51
CA ALA A 151 -13.93 -12.46 -4.13
C ALA A 151 -13.78 -11.86 -2.73
N ALA A 152 -12.73 -12.29 -2.03
CA ALA A 152 -12.26 -11.61 -0.84
C ALA A 152 -11.32 -10.49 -1.28
N VAL A 153 -11.64 -9.26 -0.90
CA VAL A 153 -10.86 -8.05 -1.18
C VAL A 153 -10.15 -7.68 0.11
N ARG A 154 -8.82 -7.48 0.08
CA ARG A 154 -8.02 -7.18 1.27
C ARG A 154 -7.39 -5.81 1.12
N ILE A 155 -7.97 -4.84 1.80
CA ILE A 155 -7.33 -3.54 1.98
C ILE A 155 -6.23 -3.68 3.03
N HIS A 156 -5.01 -3.32 2.68
CA HIS A 156 -3.89 -3.26 3.61
C HIS A 156 -3.12 -1.95 3.43
N LEU A 157 -3.05 -1.16 4.49
CA LEU A 157 -2.36 0.12 4.48
C LEU A 157 -1.01 0.03 5.15
N PHE A 158 0.03 0.58 4.54
CA PHE A 158 1.31 0.74 5.23
C PHE A 158 1.29 1.94 6.20
N ASP A 159 0.36 2.88 6.00
CA ASP A 159 0.06 3.94 6.95
C ASP A 159 -1.46 4.19 7.04
N ALA A 160 -2.04 4.01 8.22
CA ALA A 160 -3.46 4.28 8.47
C ALA A 160 -3.86 5.73 8.20
N PHE A 161 -2.89 6.66 8.07
CA PHE A 161 -3.15 8.05 7.75
C PHE A 161 -3.92 8.26 6.44
N LEU A 162 -3.78 7.34 5.48
CA LEU A 162 -4.28 7.49 4.10
C LEU A 162 -5.80 7.60 3.98
N PHE A 163 -6.53 7.17 5.00
CA PHE A 163 -7.99 7.24 5.06
C PHE A 163 -8.47 7.98 6.32
N THR A 164 -7.70 8.96 6.78
CA THR A 164 -8.13 9.87 7.84
C THR A 164 -8.78 11.11 7.24
N THR A 165 -9.49 11.90 8.05
CA THR A 165 -10.03 13.18 7.57
C THR A 165 -8.96 14.18 7.10
N ASN A 166 -7.69 13.98 7.50
CA ASN A 166 -6.56 14.87 7.18
C ASN A 166 -5.79 14.48 5.91
N PHE A 167 -6.11 13.31 5.35
CA PHE A 167 -5.55 12.74 4.13
C PHE A 167 -6.53 11.67 3.65
N GLY A 168 -7.19 11.90 2.51
CA GLY A 168 -8.25 11.04 2.01
C GLY A 168 -7.99 10.51 0.61
N ALA A 169 -8.96 9.72 0.11
CA ALA A 169 -8.91 9.10 -1.21
C ALA A 169 -8.70 10.09 -2.37
N ASN A 170 -9.09 11.36 -2.19
CA ASN A 170 -8.89 12.44 -3.16
C ASN A 170 -7.41 12.85 -3.33
N GLU A 171 -6.52 12.43 -2.42
CA GLU A 171 -5.08 12.67 -2.51
C GLU A 171 -4.30 11.47 -3.05
N LEU A 172 -5.03 10.40 -3.41
CA LEU A 172 -4.47 9.14 -3.88
C LEU A 172 -4.78 8.90 -5.35
N LYS A 173 -3.79 8.34 -6.03
CA LYS A 173 -3.93 7.66 -7.32
C LYS A 173 -3.62 6.18 -7.11
N TRP A 174 -4.03 5.35 -8.06
CA TRP A 174 -3.80 3.91 -7.98
C TRP A 174 -3.28 3.32 -9.27
N LYS A 175 -2.69 2.13 -9.15
CA LYS A 175 -2.20 1.32 -10.26
C LYS A 175 -2.65 -0.13 -10.08
N THR A 176 -3.39 -0.62 -11.07
CA THR A 176 -3.92 -1.98 -11.05
C THR A 176 -3.02 -2.96 -11.81
N ASN A 177 -2.35 -3.81 -11.04
CA ASN A 177 -1.49 -4.88 -11.52
C ASN A 177 -2.27 -6.20 -11.52
N LEU A 178 -2.66 -6.69 -12.69
CA LEU A 178 -3.29 -8.00 -12.82
C LEU A 178 -2.24 -9.10 -12.73
N ILE A 179 -2.52 -10.19 -12.02
CA ILE A 179 -1.55 -11.28 -11.93
C ILE A 179 -1.41 -11.98 -13.28
N SER A 180 -0.19 -11.93 -13.82
CA SER A 180 0.20 -12.67 -15.01
C SER A 180 1.02 -13.90 -14.63
N ALA A 181 0.98 -14.96 -15.44
CA ALA A 181 1.82 -16.15 -15.24
C ALA A 181 3.30 -15.88 -15.52
N GLU A 182 3.62 -14.69 -16.05
CA GLU A 182 4.88 -14.39 -16.71
C GLU A 182 5.85 -13.63 -15.80
N ASP A 183 5.37 -13.05 -14.69
CA ASP A 183 6.18 -12.18 -13.83
C ASP A 183 7.22 -12.89 -12.97
N ARG A 184 7.27 -14.23 -13.03
CA ARG A 184 8.34 -15.02 -12.44
C ARG A 184 8.59 -16.21 -13.34
N ILE A 185 9.60 -16.16 -14.21
CA ILE A 185 10.59 -17.23 -14.42
C ILE A 185 11.48 -17.00 -15.66
N ARG A 186 12.80 -17.15 -15.48
CA ARG A 186 13.80 -17.29 -16.57
C ARG A 186 13.99 -18.75 -17.06
N ASP A 187 13.30 -19.72 -16.47
CA ASP A 187 13.40 -21.17 -16.73
C ASP A 187 12.04 -21.90 -16.59
N ASP A 188 11.36 -22.19 -17.71
CA ASP A 188 10.20 -23.07 -17.82
C ASP A 188 8.98 -22.80 -16.89
N LYS A 189 7.98 -22.10 -17.46
CA LYS A 189 6.54 -22.15 -17.12
C LYS A 189 6.22 -22.45 -15.64
N ALA A 190 6.40 -21.46 -14.75
CA ALA A 190 5.71 -21.49 -13.45
C ALA A 190 4.21 -21.36 -13.71
N VAL A 191 3.54 -22.50 -13.76
CA VAL A 191 2.09 -22.55 -13.60
C VAL A 191 1.83 -22.29 -12.12
N VAL A 192 1.25 -21.13 -11.78
CA VAL A 192 0.66 -20.93 -10.44
C VAL A 192 -0.31 -22.11 -10.23
N PRO A 193 -0.11 -22.97 -9.21
CA PRO A 193 -0.93 -24.16 -9.07
C PRO A 193 -2.40 -23.78 -8.92
N ILE A 194 -3.19 -24.16 -9.92
CA ILE A 194 -4.63 -23.93 -9.95
C ILE A 194 -5.28 -25.05 -9.14
N HIS A 195 -5.51 -24.80 -7.85
CA HIS A 195 -6.20 -25.73 -6.95
C HIS A 195 -7.33 -25.00 -6.22
N GLU A 196 -8.44 -25.70 -5.94
CA GLU A 196 -9.62 -25.12 -5.26
C GLU A 196 -9.32 -24.65 -3.83
N ASN A 197 -8.38 -25.32 -3.16
CA ASN A 197 -7.92 -24.98 -1.81
C ASN A 197 -6.80 -23.93 -1.75
N VAL A 198 -6.42 -23.32 -2.88
CA VAL A 198 -5.38 -22.28 -2.91
C VAL A 198 -6.04 -20.92 -3.10
N VAL A 199 -5.80 -19.99 -2.17
CA VAL A 199 -6.22 -18.60 -2.32
C VAL A 199 -5.46 -18.00 -3.49
N LYS A 200 -6.19 -17.60 -4.53
CA LYS A 200 -5.66 -16.94 -5.71
C LYS A 200 -5.76 -15.45 -5.51
N ASN A 201 -4.63 -14.76 -5.60
CA ASN A 201 -4.66 -13.33 -5.83
C ASN A 201 -5.02 -13.09 -7.31
N TYR A 202 -5.93 -12.15 -7.58
CA TYR A 202 -6.40 -11.82 -8.93
C TYR A 202 -5.74 -10.53 -9.45
N ALA A 203 -5.60 -9.54 -8.58
CA ALA A 203 -5.05 -8.24 -8.89
C ALA A 203 -4.45 -7.64 -7.62
N ASN A 204 -3.45 -6.78 -7.80
CA ASN A 204 -2.91 -5.92 -6.77
C ASN A 204 -3.12 -4.48 -7.20
N VAL A 205 -3.84 -3.70 -6.38
CA VAL A 205 -4.04 -2.28 -6.59
C VAL A 205 -3.10 -1.52 -5.65
N GLU A 206 -2.08 -0.88 -6.22
CA GLU A 206 -1.11 -0.11 -5.45
C GLU A 206 -1.59 1.35 -5.33
N LEU A 207 -1.48 1.92 -4.14
CA LEU A 207 -1.90 3.29 -3.84
C LEU A 207 -0.70 4.22 -3.71
N PHE A 208 -0.74 5.36 -4.39
CA PHE A 208 0.31 6.38 -4.40
C PHE A 208 -0.27 7.76 -4.12
N GLN A 209 0.56 8.69 -3.67
CA GLN A 209 0.16 10.09 -3.61
C GLN A 209 0.01 10.67 -5.03
N ASN A 210 -0.96 11.55 -5.24
CA ASN A 210 -1.22 12.15 -6.56
C ASN A 210 -0.01 12.86 -7.18
N ASP A 211 0.85 13.47 -6.36
CA ASP A 211 2.07 14.16 -6.77
C ASP A 211 3.32 13.26 -6.76
N ASP A 212 3.15 11.94 -6.60
CA ASP A 212 4.20 10.95 -6.82
C ASP A 212 4.19 10.47 -8.28
N GLU A 213 4.67 11.33 -9.19
CA GLU A 213 4.63 11.08 -10.64
C GLU A 213 5.27 9.75 -11.04
N ASN A 214 6.33 9.34 -10.34
CA ASN A 214 7.12 8.15 -10.64
C ASN A 214 6.69 6.90 -9.88
N GLU A 215 5.66 6.98 -9.01
CA GLU A 215 5.18 5.85 -8.22
C GLU A 215 6.30 5.26 -7.33
N GLU A 216 7.15 6.12 -6.76
CA GLU A 216 8.32 5.75 -5.97
C GLU A 216 7.97 5.28 -4.53
N ASP A 217 6.85 5.72 -3.97
CA ASP A 217 6.42 5.41 -2.58
C ASP A 217 5.01 4.82 -2.56
N CYS A 218 4.92 3.49 -2.64
CA CYS A 218 3.66 2.77 -2.47
C CYS A 218 3.17 2.90 -1.02
N LEU A 219 2.02 3.54 -0.84
CA LEU A 219 1.45 3.87 0.47
C LEU A 219 0.50 2.77 0.98
N GLY A 220 -0.04 1.94 0.09
CA GLY A 220 -0.92 0.82 0.43
C GLY A 220 -1.21 -0.09 -0.76
N TRP A 221 -1.84 -1.22 -0.47
CA TRP A 221 -2.23 -2.24 -1.44
C TRP A 221 -3.62 -2.78 -1.12
N ASP A 222 -4.36 -3.12 -2.17
CA ASP A 222 -5.68 -3.75 -2.14
C ASP A 222 -5.75 -4.95 -3.10
#